data_AF-A0A950Z7J1-F1
#
_entry.id   AF-A0A950Z7J1-F1
#
_cell.length_a   1.000
_cell.length_b   1.000
_cell.length_c   1.000
_cell.angle_alpha   90.00
_cell.angle_beta   90.00
_cell.angle_gamma   90.00
#
_symmetry.space_group_name_H-M   'P 1'
#
loop_
_entity.id
_entity.type
_entity.pdbx_description
1 polymer ?
#
loop_
_entity_poly.entity_id
_entity_poly.type
_entity_poly.pdbx_seq_one_letter_code
_entity_poly.pdbx_strand_id
1 'polypeptide(L)'
;MTPDERHFILRRLHSLTGIVPVGLFLLQHIYHNAYAIQGREAFGRITAELQGLPVAMALEIGLIWIPILYHALYGFYVMFTGKSNTAHYGFMANWMYVLQRATGALLFFYIIFHVTTTWGTRAHGAEMYDVMVY
;
A
#
# COMPACT_ATOMS: atom_id res chain seq x y z
N MET A 1 28.42 11.41 -5.61
CA MET A 1 27.73 10.13 -5.88
C MET A 1 27.69 9.92 -7.38
N THR A 2 28.20 8.80 -7.86
CA THR A 2 28.18 8.44 -9.29
C THR A 2 26.75 8.07 -9.75
N PRO A 3 26.48 8.04 -11.06
CA PRO A 3 25.19 7.58 -11.58
C PRO A 3 24.80 6.18 -11.10
N ASP A 4 25.76 5.26 -11.04
CA ASP A 4 25.52 3.87 -10.65
C ASP A 4 25.22 3.72 -9.16
N GLU A 5 25.93 4.47 -8.30
CA GLU A 5 25.65 4.52 -6.86
C GLU A 5 24.24 5.03 -6.58
N ARG A 6 23.82 6.10 -7.27
CA ARG A 6 22.47 6.65 -7.13
C ARG A 6 21.42 5.63 -7.54
N HIS A 7 21.62 4.98 -8.68
CA HIS A 7 20.71 3.97 -9.19
C HIS A 7 20.58 2.77 -8.24
N PHE A 8 21.69 2.31 -7.68
CA PHE A 8 21.70 1.24 -6.67
C PHE A 8 20.90 1.63 -5.42
N ILE A 9 21.16 2.81 -4.85
CA ILE A 9 20.49 3.28 -3.63
C ILE A 9 18.99 3.44 -3.84
N LEU A 10 18.57 4.06 -4.95
CA LEU A 10 17.15 4.25 -5.24
C LEU A 10 16.42 2.90 -5.39
N ARG A 11 17.04 1.91 -6.05
CA ARG A 11 16.44 0.57 -6.12
C ARG A 11 16.32 -0.10 -4.75
N ARG A 12 17.34 0.04 -3.90
CA ARG A 12 17.32 -0.51 -2.55
C ARG A 12 16.30 0.17 -1.66
N LEU A 13 16.17 1.49 -1.75
CA LEU A 13 15.13 2.24 -1.05
C LEU A 13 13.74 1.77 -1.48
N HIS A 14 13.50 1.53 -2.78
CA HIS A 14 12.20 1.06 -3.24
C HIS A 14 11.84 -0.31 -2.67
N SER A 15 12.79 -1.25 -2.63
CA SER A 15 12.60 -2.54 -1.97
C SER A 15 12.39 -2.37 -0.46
N LEU A 16 13.17 -1.49 0.19
CA LEU A 16 13.07 -1.23 1.63
C LEU A 16 11.70 -0.67 1.99
N THR A 17 11.19 0.33 1.25
CA THR A 17 9.87 0.90 1.51
C THR A 17 8.75 -0.09 1.23
N GLY A 18 8.91 -0.97 0.23
CA GLY A 18 7.93 -2.03 -0.05
C GLY A 18 7.83 -3.07 1.07
N ILE A 19 8.97 -3.49 1.63
CA ILE A 19 9.01 -4.55 2.63
C ILE A 19 8.73 -4.03 4.04
N VAL A 20 9.41 -2.94 4.45
CA VAL A 20 9.38 -2.50 5.84
C VAL A 20 8.13 -1.65 6.12
N PRO A 21 8.02 -0.38 5.69
CA PRO A 21 6.84 0.41 6.02
C PRO A 21 5.56 -0.12 5.37
N VAL A 22 5.55 -0.40 4.06
CA VAL A 22 4.33 -0.86 3.38
C VAL A 22 3.92 -2.27 3.85
N GLY A 23 4.88 -3.19 3.99
CA GLY A 23 4.61 -4.54 4.49
C GLY A 23 4.09 -4.55 5.93
N LEU A 24 4.71 -3.78 6.84
CA LEU A 24 4.25 -3.66 8.23
C LEU A 24 2.86 -3.00 8.30
N PHE A 25 2.63 -1.95 7.52
CA PHE A 25 1.31 -1.33 7.42
C PHE A 25 0.26 -2.35 6.94
N LEU A 26 0.55 -3.14 5.91
CA LEU A 26 -0.39 -4.15 5.41
C LEU A 26 -0.77 -5.18 6.49
N LEU A 27 0.19 -5.65 7.29
CA LEU A 27 -0.08 -6.57 8.39
C LEU A 27 -0.98 -5.93 9.45
N GLN A 28 -0.65 -4.71 9.88
CA GLN A 28 -1.48 -3.94 10.83
C GLN A 28 -2.88 -3.69 10.26
N HIS A 29 -2.96 -3.38 8.97
CA HIS A 29 -4.20 -3.05 8.28
C HIS A 29 -5.13 -4.26 8.20
N ILE A 30 -4.60 -5.44 7.84
CA ILE A 30 -5.37 -6.70 7.87
C ILE A 30 -5.82 -7.04 9.29
N TYR A 31 -4.94 -6.90 10.29
CA TYR A 31 -5.27 -7.15 11.69
C TYR A 31 -6.44 -6.28 12.18
N HIS A 32 -6.42 -4.97 11.90
CA HIS A 32 -7.50 -4.07 12.30
C HIS A 32 -8.80 -4.35 11.52
N ASN A 33 -8.71 -4.62 10.21
CA ASN A 33 -9.88 -4.96 9.40
C ASN A 33 -10.53 -6.28 9.80
N ALA A 34 -9.78 -7.24 10.34
CA ALA A 34 -10.35 -8.50 10.80
C ALA A 34 -11.41 -8.31 11.90
N TYR A 35 -11.39 -7.19 12.64
CA TYR A 35 -12.44 -6.86 13.61
C TYR A 35 -13.79 -6.55 12.94
N ALA A 36 -13.85 -6.26 11.64
CA ALA A 36 -15.12 -6.13 10.92
C ALA A 36 -15.92 -7.45 10.94
N ILE A 37 -15.24 -8.60 11.00
CA ILE A 37 -15.87 -9.92 11.13
C ILE A 37 -16.59 -10.06 12.49
N GLN A 38 -16.12 -9.33 13.52
CA GLN A 38 -16.72 -9.30 14.85
C GLN A 38 -17.86 -8.28 14.97
N GLY A 39 -18.23 -7.63 13.87
CA GLY A 39 -19.35 -6.69 13.80
C GLY A 39 -18.97 -5.24 14.07
N ARG A 40 -19.99 -4.38 13.94
CA ARG A 40 -19.86 -2.91 13.93
C ARG A 40 -19.17 -2.33 15.15
N GLU A 41 -19.57 -2.76 16.34
CA GLU A 41 -19.03 -2.22 17.60
C GLU A 41 -17.54 -2.54 17.76
N ALA A 42 -17.13 -3.78 17.47
CA ALA A 42 -15.75 -4.22 17.58
C ALA A 42 -14.84 -3.44 16.62
N PHE A 43 -15.29 -3.24 15.37
CA PHE A 43 -14.56 -2.46 14.38
C PHE A 43 -14.54 -0.95 14.72
N GLY A 44 -15.66 -0.40 15.20
CA GLY A 44 -15.75 1.00 15.64
C GLY A 44 -14.80 1.31 16.80
N ARG A 45 -14.69 0.42 17.79
CA ARG A 45 -13.78 0.59 18.94
C ARG A 45 -12.32 0.64 18.51
N ILE A 46 -11.86 -0.35 17.73
CA ILE A 46 -10.44 -0.41 17.32
C ILE A 46 -10.05 0.74 16.38
N THR A 47 -10.98 1.20 15.54
CA THR A 47 -10.75 2.37 14.68
C THR A 47 -10.71 3.67 15.47
N ALA A 48 -11.59 3.84 16.46
CA ALA A 48 -11.56 5.00 17.36
C ALA A 48 -10.27 5.07 18.19
N GLU A 49 -9.76 3.93 18.67
CA GLU A 49 -8.49 3.86 19.38
C GLU A 49 -7.31 4.35 18.51
N LEU A 50 -7.24 3.90 17.26
CA LEU A 50 -6.18 4.31 16.33
C LEU A 50 -6.27 5.79 15.95
N GLN A 51 -7.49 6.28 15.70
CA GLN A 51 -7.75 7.68 15.33
C GLN A 51 -7.59 8.64 16.51
N GLY A 52 -7.76 8.16 17.74
CA GLY A 52 -7.57 8.93 18.96
C GLY A 52 -6.12 9.17 19.35
N LEU A 53 -5.15 8.57 18.66
CA LEU A 53 -3.73 8.77 18.94
C LEU A 53 -3.33 10.23 18.64
N PRO A 54 -2.70 10.96 19.58
CA PRO A 54 -2.28 12.35 19.36
C PRO A 54 -1.30 12.52 18.18
N VAL A 55 -0.56 11.46 17.86
CA VAL A 55 0.43 11.41 16.77
C VAL A 55 -0.07 10.69 15.53
N ALA A 56 -1.37 10.34 15.44
CA ALA A 56 -1.93 9.57 14.33
C ALA A 56 -1.55 10.15 12.97
N MET A 57 -1.74 11.47 12.78
CA MET A 57 -1.41 12.13 11.51
C MET A 57 0.09 12.06 11.16
N ALA A 58 0.97 12.20 12.15
CA ALA A 58 2.41 12.11 11.93
C ALA A 58 2.82 10.67 11.54
N LEU A 59 2.23 9.66 12.18
CA LEU A 59 2.43 8.26 11.85
C LEU A 59 1.88 7.93 10.46
N GLU A 60 0.67 8.39 10.12
CA GLU A 60 0.07 8.22 8.80
C GLU A 60 0.97 8.83 7.71
N ILE A 61 1.48 10.05 7.91
CA ILE A 61 2.35 10.71 6.92
C ILE A 61 3.70 9.99 6.80
N GLY A 62 4.37 9.77 7.92
CA GLY A 62 5.75 9.27 7.96
C GLY A 62 5.90 7.79 7.63
N LEU A 63 4.94 6.96 8.06
CA LEU A 63 5.01 5.50 7.90
C LEU A 63 4.16 4.97 6.76
N ILE A 64 3.15 5.70 6.31
CA ILE A 64 2.23 5.24 5.25
C ILE A 64 2.41 6.09 3.99
N TRP A 65 2.05 7.38 4.02
CA TRP A 65 1.99 8.21 2.81
C TRP A 65 3.34 8.40 2.12
N ILE A 66 4.37 8.83 2.84
CA ILE A 66 5.69 9.07 2.25
C ILE A 66 6.27 7.76 1.67
N PRO A 67 6.32 6.63 2.41
CA PRO A 67 6.89 5.41 1.88
C PRO A 67 6.08 4.79 0.74
N ILE A 68 4.75 4.80 0.80
CA ILE A 68 3.91 4.20 -0.25
C ILE A 68 3.96 5.02 -1.53
N LEU A 69 4.00 6.36 -1.43
CA LEU A 69 4.12 7.24 -2.60
C LEU A 69 5.44 7.02 -3.31
N TYR A 70 6.54 6.98 -2.56
CA TYR A 70 7.85 6.65 -3.12
C TYR A 70 7.87 5.25 -3.74
N HIS A 71 7.34 4.26 -3.03
CA HIS A 71 7.27 2.88 -3.52
C HIS A 71 6.50 2.80 -4.85
N ALA A 72 5.32 3.40 -4.94
CA ALA A 72 4.49 3.37 -6.13
C ALA A 72 5.14 4.11 -7.32
N LEU A 73 5.56 5.36 -7.12
CA LEU A 73 6.13 6.17 -8.21
C LEU A 73 7.43 5.56 -8.75
N TYR A 74 8.33 5.13 -7.87
CA TYR A 74 9.56 4.48 -8.30
C TYR A 74 9.28 3.08 -8.89
N GLY A 75 8.27 2.37 -8.38
CA GLY A 75 7.80 1.11 -8.94
C GLY A 75 7.35 1.25 -10.39
N PHE A 76 6.60 2.31 -10.72
CA PHE A 76 6.24 2.65 -12.10
C PHE A 76 7.45 2.98 -12.95
N TYR A 77 8.41 3.76 -12.45
CA TYR A 77 9.66 4.00 -13.16
C TYR A 77 10.38 2.68 -13.52
N VAL A 78 10.47 1.74 -12.57
CA VAL A 78 11.08 0.41 -12.79
C VAL A 78 10.22 -0.47 -13.72
N MET A 79 8.91 -0.25 -13.77
CA MET A 79 7.96 -0.93 -14.66
C MET A 79 8.14 -0.51 -16.11
N PHE A 80 8.16 0.80 -16.37
CA PHE A 80 8.31 1.33 -17.73
C PHE A 80 9.73 1.16 -18.29
N THR A 81 10.75 1.07 -17.44
CA THR A 81 12.14 0.81 -17.87
C THR A 81 12.49 -0.67 -17.97
N GLY A 82 11.63 -1.56 -17.46
CA GLY A 82 11.84 -3.00 -17.46
C GLY A 82 11.48 -3.69 -18.78
N LYS A 83 12.09 -4.84 -19.05
CA LYS A 83 11.73 -5.72 -20.18
C LYS A 83 11.12 -7.03 -19.66
N SER A 84 10.14 -7.57 -20.37
CA SER A 84 9.61 -8.93 -20.15
C SER A 84 10.03 -9.83 -21.30
N ASN A 85 10.30 -11.09 -21.00
CA ASN A 85 10.66 -12.13 -21.97
C ASN A 85 9.76 -13.37 -21.87
N THR A 86 8.58 -13.25 -21.22
CA THR A 86 7.61 -14.35 -21.06
C THR A 86 7.14 -14.95 -22.38
N ALA A 87 7.16 -14.18 -23.48
CA ALA A 87 6.83 -14.65 -24.82
C ALA A 87 7.83 -15.67 -25.40
N HIS A 88 9.08 -15.67 -24.92
CA HIS A 88 10.14 -16.56 -25.39
C HIS A 88 10.55 -17.60 -24.33
N TYR A 89 10.41 -17.26 -23.06
CA TYR A 89 10.81 -18.10 -21.94
C TYR A 89 9.70 -18.18 -20.89
N GLY A 90 9.06 -19.35 -20.80
CA GLY A 90 7.91 -19.60 -19.91
C GLY A 90 8.25 -19.93 -18.46
N PHE A 91 9.42 -19.56 -17.96
CA PHE A 91 9.82 -19.88 -16.58
C PHE A 91 8.92 -19.17 -15.54
N MET A 92 8.67 -19.83 -14.41
CA MET A 92 7.85 -19.28 -13.33
C MET A 92 8.35 -17.90 -12.86
N ALA A 93 9.67 -17.70 -12.77
CA ALA A 93 10.25 -16.42 -12.37
C ALA A 93 9.88 -15.27 -13.33
N ASN A 94 9.80 -15.55 -14.63
CA ASN A 94 9.43 -14.55 -15.63
C ASN A 94 7.95 -14.17 -15.48
N TRP A 95 7.10 -15.16 -15.22
CA TRP A 95 5.69 -14.93 -14.92
C TRP A 95 5.50 -14.16 -13.61
N MET A 96 6.20 -14.52 -12.54
CA MET A 96 6.16 -13.78 -11.26
C MET A 96 6.58 -12.32 -11.43
N TYR A 97 7.63 -12.07 -12.23
CA TYR A 97 8.07 -10.72 -12.56
C TYR A 97 6.96 -9.89 -13.25
N VAL A 98 6.23 -10.48 -14.21
CA VAL A 98 5.12 -9.80 -14.88
C VAL A 98 3.94 -9.62 -13.94
N LEU A 99 3.55 -10.66 -13.21
CA LEU A 99 2.42 -10.65 -12.29
C LEU A 99 2.61 -9.62 -11.18
N GLN A 100 3.79 -9.52 -10.58
CA GLN A 100 4.08 -8.51 -9.55
C GLN A 100 3.85 -7.07 -10.06
N ARG A 101 4.18 -6.81 -11.32
CA ARG A 101 4.00 -5.48 -11.93
C ARG A 101 2.55 -5.22 -12.29
N ALA A 102 1.88 -6.21 -12.86
CA ALA A 102 0.47 -6.13 -13.20
C ALA A 102 -0.39 -5.92 -11.94
N THR A 103 -0.15 -6.70 -10.88
CA THR A 103 -0.85 -6.53 -9.60
C THR A 103 -0.48 -5.23 -8.91
N GLY A 104 0.78 -4.79 -9.00
CA GLY A 104 1.20 -3.47 -8.50
C GLY A 104 0.46 -2.31 -9.19
N ALA A 105 0.30 -2.36 -10.51
CA ALA A 105 -0.46 -1.36 -11.26
C ALA A 105 -1.95 -1.37 -10.88
N LEU A 106 -2.55 -2.56 -10.79
CA LEU A 106 -3.93 -2.72 -10.34
C LEU A 106 -4.12 -2.17 -8.92
N LEU A 107 -3.24 -2.54 -8.00
CA LEU A 107 -3.28 -2.09 -6.61
C LEU A 107 -3.12 -0.57 -6.51
N PHE A 108 -2.32 0.07 -7.35
CA PHE A 108 -2.21 1.53 -7.35
C PHE A 108 -3.56 2.22 -7.56
N PHE A 109 -4.32 1.82 -8.58
CA PHE A 109 -5.65 2.38 -8.83
C PHE A 109 -6.65 2.01 -7.72
N TYR A 110 -6.57 0.77 -7.22
CA TYR A 110 -7.38 0.35 -6.09
C TYR A 110 -7.10 1.17 -4.83
N ILE A 111 -5.85 1.46 -4.51
CA ILE A 111 -5.46 2.27 -3.33
C ILE A 111 -6.01 3.69 -3.45
N ILE A 112 -5.98 4.30 -4.63
CA ILE A 112 -6.60 5.62 -4.85
C ILE A 112 -8.08 5.55 -4.50
N PHE A 113 -8.81 4.61 -5.12
CA PHE A 113 -10.24 4.41 -4.84
C PHE A 113 -10.50 4.16 -3.34
N HIS A 114 -9.76 3.23 -2.75
CA HIS A 114 -9.86 2.81 -1.35
C HIS A 114 -9.67 4.01 -0.43
N VAL A 115 -8.54 4.72 -0.55
CA VAL A 115 -8.23 5.86 0.33
C VAL A 115 -9.22 7.00 0.15
N THR A 116 -9.63 7.33 -1.09
CA THR A 116 -10.64 8.38 -1.30
C THR A 116 -11.98 8.03 -0.69
N THR A 117 -12.38 6.75 -0.75
CA THR A 117 -13.63 6.28 -0.14
C THR A 117 -13.53 6.34 1.37
N THR A 118 -12.48 5.78 1.96
CA THR A 118 -12.21 5.83 3.40
C THR A 118 -12.17 7.27 3.92
N TRP A 119 -11.38 8.15 3.30
CA TRP A 119 -11.31 9.55 3.73
C TRP A 119 -12.63 10.29 3.56
N GLY A 120 -13.37 10.04 2.47
CA GLY A 120 -14.72 10.57 2.29
C GLY A 120 -15.67 10.14 3.42
N THR A 121 -15.66 8.86 3.78
CA THR A 121 -16.45 8.33 4.90
C THR A 121 -16.07 9.00 6.23
N ARG A 122 -14.78 9.21 6.52
CA ARG A 122 -14.32 9.96 7.71
C ARG A 122 -14.84 11.40 7.69
N ALA A 123 -14.73 12.08 6.55
CA ALA A 123 -15.10 13.49 6.40
C ALA A 123 -16.61 13.73 6.52
N HIS A 124 -17.43 12.76 6.08
CA HIS A 124 -18.89 12.86 6.12
C HIS A 124 -19.53 12.26 7.39
N GLY A 125 -18.71 11.77 8.34
CA GLY A 125 -19.19 11.21 9.61
C GLY A 125 -19.97 9.90 9.46
N ALA A 126 -19.89 9.25 8.31
CA ALA A 126 -20.47 7.93 8.10
C ALA A 126 -19.60 6.87 8.78
N GLU A 127 -20.21 5.83 9.34
CA GLU A 127 -19.43 4.75 9.94
C GLU A 127 -18.81 3.89 8.84
N MET A 128 -17.50 3.69 8.96
CA MET A 128 -16.71 2.84 8.05
C MET A 128 -17.26 1.44 7.90
N TYR A 129 -17.83 0.90 8.97
CA TYR A 129 -18.46 -0.42 8.93
C TYR A 129 -19.57 -0.51 7.88
N ASP A 130 -20.39 0.53 7.76
CA ASP A 130 -21.50 0.53 6.82
C ASP A 130 -20.97 0.53 5.38
N VAL A 131 -19.93 1.31 5.08
CA VAL A 131 -19.35 1.37 3.74
C VAL A 131 -18.64 0.08 3.33
N MET A 132 -18.20 -0.75 4.28
CA MET A 132 -17.56 -2.05 3.99
C MET A 132 -18.55 -3.20 3.79
N VAL A 133 -19.77 -3.08 4.31
CA VAL A 133 -20.75 -4.17 4.36
C VAL A 133 -21.87 -4.01 3.32
N TYR A 134 -21.92 -2.86 2.61
CA TYR A 134 -22.85 -2.58 1.53
C TYR A 134 -22.20 -2.59 0.14
#